data_AF-A0A1V5AZD8-F1
#
_entry.id   AF-A0A1V5AZD8-F1
#
_cell.length_a   1.000
_cell.length_b   1.000
_cell.length_c   1.000
_cell.angle_alpha   90.00
_cell.angle_beta   90.00
_cell.angle_gamma   90.00
#
_symmetry.space_group_name_H-M   'P 1'
#
loop_
_entity.id
_entity.type
_entity.pdbx_description
1 polymer ?
#
loop_
_entity_poly.entity_id
_entity_poly.type
_entity_poly.pdbx_seq_one_letter_code
_entity_poly.pdbx_strand_id
1 'polypeptide(L)' 'MIKARLAFEGADAGVVARSIEPDNLPKMLLQVDGDRMCLEFSVEKVGTLLSTADDLLMNIKVAEETLITSEER' A
#
# COMPACT_ATOMS: atom_id res chain seq x y z
N MET A 1 -20.05 2.60 7.23
CA MET A 1 -18.59 2.68 7.40
C MET A 1 -17.96 1.30 7.57
N ILE A 2 -17.23 0.87 6.55
CA ILE A 2 -16.40 -0.34 6.51
C ILE A 2 -14.97 0.08 6.80
N LYS A 3 -14.27 -0.66 7.66
CA LYS A 3 -12.84 -0.46 7.95
C LYS A 3 -12.04 -1.58 7.34
N ALA A 4 -10.90 -1.25 6.75
CA ALA A 4 -10.00 -2.23 6.16
C ALA A 4 -8.58 -1.99 6.65
N ARG A 5 -7.85 -3.10 6.79
CA ARG A 5 -6.43 -3.13 7.13
C ARG A 5 -5.76 -4.13 6.20
N LEU A 6 -4.80 -3.66 5.41
CA LEU A 6 -3.96 -4.49 4.55
C LEU A 6 -2.55 -4.49 5.13
N ALA A 7 -2.02 -5.67 5.45
CA ALA A 7 -0.70 -5.84 6.03
C ALA A 7 0.17 -6.65 5.06
N PHE A 8 1.39 -6.19 4.84
CA PHE A 8 2.36 -6.78 3.93
C PHE A 8 3.68 -6.94 4.67
N GLU A 9 4.37 -8.04 4.38
CA GLU A 9 5.68 -8.37 4.96
C GLU A 9 6.66 -8.65 3.82
N GLY A 10 7.85 -8.09 3.89
CA GLY A 10 8.90 -8.22 2.88
C GLY A 10 10.10 -7.31 3.18
N ALA A 11 11.29 -7.73 2.76
CA ALA A 11 12.54 -7.02 3.04
C ALA A 11 12.50 -5.53 2.62
N ASP A 12 11.80 -5.23 1.53
CA ASP A 12 11.70 -3.89 0.95
C ASP A 12 10.41 -3.15 1.32
N ALA A 13 9.61 -3.67 2.27
CA ALA A 13 8.33 -3.08 2.64
C ALA A 13 8.45 -1.59 3.00
N GLY A 14 9.51 -1.19 3.68
CA GLY A 14 9.76 0.21 4.00
C GLY A 14 10.10 1.09 2.79
N VAL A 15 10.72 0.52 1.75
CA VAL A 15 11.02 1.23 0.50
C VAL A 15 9.76 1.37 -0.34
N VAL A 16 9.02 0.27 -0.52
CA VAL A 16 7.73 0.23 -1.21
C VAL A 16 6.75 1.22 -0.59
N ALA A 17 6.64 1.23 0.75
CA ALA A 17 5.76 2.13 1.49
C ALA A 17 6.00 3.62 1.17
N ARG A 18 7.26 4.05 1.05
CA ARG A 18 7.58 5.44 0.68
C ARG A 18 7.18 5.78 -0.75
N SER A 19 7.23 4.81 -1.65
CA SER A 19 6.86 5.00 -3.06
C SER A 19 5.35 5.09 -3.28
N ILE A 20 4.56 4.57 -2.34
CA ILE A 20 3.09 4.55 -2.41
C ILE A 20 2.42 5.49 -1.39
N GLU A 21 3.18 6.42 -0.80
CA GLU A 21 2.69 7.28 0.28
C GLU A 21 1.35 7.93 -0.14
N PRO A 22 0.26 7.72 0.63
CA PRO A 22 -1.08 8.06 0.14
C PRO A 22 -1.24 9.57 -0.05
N ASP A 23 -1.41 10.00 -1.29
CA ASP A 23 -1.58 11.42 -1.64
C ASP A 23 -3.05 11.89 -1.56
N ASN A 24 -4.01 10.97 -1.77
CA ASN A 24 -5.38 11.35 -2.14
C ASN A 24 -6.52 10.86 -1.23
N LEU A 25 -6.24 10.21 -0.08
CA LEU A 25 -7.31 9.68 0.79
C LEU A 25 -7.30 10.29 2.20
N PRO A 26 -8.23 11.22 2.53
CA PRO A 26 -8.43 11.62 3.91
C PRO A 26 -8.86 10.40 4.72
N LYS A 27 -8.07 10.05 5.76
CA LYS A 27 -8.20 8.86 6.64
C LYS A 27 -7.55 7.57 6.14
N MET A 28 -6.62 7.63 5.18
CA MET A 28 -5.67 6.53 4.97
C MET A 28 -4.45 6.72 5.87
N LEU A 29 -4.12 5.70 6.66
CA LEU A 29 -2.95 5.66 7.51
C LEU A 29 -2.01 4.57 6.98
N LEU A 30 -0.77 4.96 6.69
CA LEU A 30 0.31 4.04 6.37
C LEU A 30 1.26 3.97 7.58
N GLN A 31 1.49 2.76 8.07
CA GLN A 31 2.48 2.47 9.12
C GLN A 31 3.54 1.55 8.56
N VAL A 32 4.80 1.81 8.92
CA VAL A 32 5.96 1.00 8.53
C VAL A 32 6.71 0.62 9.79
N ASP A 33 7.03 -0.67 9.93
CA ASP A 33 7.84 -1.21 11.01
C ASP A 33 8.78 -2.27 10.44
N GLY A 34 10.05 -1.90 10.23
CA GLY A 34 11.05 -2.78 9.63
C GLY A 34 10.66 -3.29 8.24
N ASP A 35 10.48 -4.60 8.14
CA ASP A 35 10.09 -5.35 6.95
C ASP A 35 8.55 -5.47 6.81
N ARG A 36 7.79 -4.64 7.53
CA ARG A 36 6.33 -4.64 7.50
C ARG A 36 5.77 -3.28 7.15
N MET A 37 4.73 -3.29 6.32
CA MET A 37 3.90 -2.12 6.08
C MET A 37 2.42 -2.45 6.26
N CYS A 38 1.67 -1.47 6.76
CA CYS A 38 0.26 -1.61 7.07
C CYS A 38 -0.52 -0.38 6.59
N LEU A 39 -1.52 -0.62 5.75
CA LEU A 39 -2.44 0.38 5.24
C LEU A 39 -3.79 0.22 5.93
N GLU A 40 -4.25 1.26 6.62
CA GLU A 40 -5.57 1.32 7.23
C GLU A 40 -6.40 2.43 6.59
N PHE A 41 -7.64 2.11 6.22
CA PHE A 41 -8.56 3.09 5.66
C PHE A 41 -10.02 2.72 5.94
N SER A 42 -10.92 3.67 5.74
CA SER A 42 -12.36 3.49 5.94
C SER A 42 -13.15 4.01 4.75
N VAL A 43 -14.18 3.28 4.33
CA VAL A 43 -15.05 3.63 3.21
C VAL A 43 -16.53 3.40 3.56
N GLU A 44 -17.45 4.01 2.81
CA GLU A 44 -18.89 3.82 3.06
C GLU A 44 -19.52 2.69 2.25
N LYS A 45 -18.92 2.32 1.11
CA LYS A 45 -19.48 1.35 0.17
C LYS A 45 -18.49 0.21 -0.09
N VAL A 46 -18.99 -1.02 -0.16
CA VAL A 46 -18.17 -2.20 -0.47
C VAL A 46 -17.52 -2.11 -1.85
N GLY A 47 -18.20 -1.54 -2.85
CA GLY A 47 -17.60 -1.33 -4.17
C GLY A 47 -16.36 -0.43 -4.12
N THR A 48 -16.39 0.62 -3.29
CA THR A 48 -15.24 1.51 -3.06
C THR A 48 -14.12 0.79 -2.32
N LEU A 49 -14.44 -0.09 -1.37
CA LEU A 49 -13.42 -0.92 -0.70
C LEU A 49 -12.64 -1.75 -1.74
N LEU A 50 -13.37 -2.42 -2.63
CA LEU A 50 -12.78 -3.30 -3.63
C LEU A 50 -11.91 -2.53 -4.62
N SER A 51 -12.41 -1.42 -5.16
CA SER A 51 -11.61 -0.59 -6.09
C SER A 51 -10.37 -0.01 -5.43
N THR A 52 -10.49 0.53 -4.21
CA THR A 52 -9.34 1.09 -3.49
C THR A 52 -8.31 0.02 -3.13
N ALA A 53 -8.74 -1.19 -2.72
CA ALA A 53 -7.82 -2.28 -2.45
C ALA A 53 -7.09 -2.74 -3.72
N ASP A 54 -7.79 -2.85 -4.84
CA ASP A 54 -7.21 -3.21 -6.15
C ASP A 54 -6.14 -2.20 -6.60
N ASP A 55 -6.47 -0.90 -6.53
CA ASP A 55 -5.55 0.20 -6.87
C ASP A 55 -4.27 0.17 -5.99
N LEU A 56 -4.43 -0.04 -4.68
CA LEU A 56 -3.30 -0.13 -3.75
C LEU A 56 -2.39 -1.33 -4.04
N LEU A 57 -2.98 -2.50 -4.30
CA LEU A 57 -2.24 -3.72 -4.62
C LEU A 57 -1.47 -3.57 -5.94
N MET A 58 -2.06 -2.93 -6.94
CA MET A 58 -1.40 -2.61 -8.20
C MET A 58 -0.22 -1.63 -8.00
N ASN A 59 -0.40 -0.59 -7.18
CA ASN A 59 0.68 0.36 -6.86
C ASN A 59 1.85 -0.33 -6.14
N ILE A 60 1.57 -1.21 -5.19
CA ILE A 60 2.60 -2.00 -4.48
C ILE A 60 3.38 -2.85 -5.48
N LYS A 61 2.69 -3.59 -6.35
CA LYS A 61 3.33 -4.43 -7.37
C LYS A 61 4.28 -3.62 -8.26
N VAL A 62 3.83 -2.47 -8.76
CA VAL A 62 4.67 -1.62 -9.62
C VAL A 62 5.88 -1.08 -8.85
N ALA A 63 5.72 -0.72 -7.58
CA ALA A 63 6.83 -0.27 -6.74
C ALA A 63 7.87 -1.39 -6.53
N GLU A 64 7.44 -2.63 -6.26
CA GLU A 64 8.32 -3.80 -6.16
C GLU A 64 9.06 -4.09 -7.46
N GLU A 65 8.37 -4.12 -8.60
CA GLU A 65 8.98 -4.35 -9.92
C GLU A 65 10.01 -3.26 -10.29
N THR A 66 9.72 -2.02 -9.91
CA THR A 66 10.64 -0.89 -10.13
C THR A 66 11.91 -1.02 -9.29
N LEU A 67 11.81 -1.54 -8.06
CA LEU A 67 12.97 -1.79 -7.19
C LEU A 67 13.88 -2.85 -7.78
N ILE A 68 13.32 -4.00 -8.18
CA ILE A 68 14.07 -5.10 -8.80
C ILE A 68 14.85 -4.60 -10.03
N THR A 69 14.18 -3.84 -10.91
CA THR A 69 14.80 -3.32 -12.14
C THR A 69 15.91 -2.29 -11.86
N SER A 70 15.85 -1.61 -10.71
CA SER A 70 16.85 -0.61 -10.31
C SER A 70 18.09 -1.24 -9.69
N GLU A 71 17.99 -2.46 -9.14
CA GLU A 71 19.13 -3.22 -8.59
C GLU A 71 19.93 -3.96 -9.68
N GLU A 72 19.31 -4.21 -10.84
CA GLU A 72 19.96 -4.87 -12.00
C GLU A 72 20.73 -3.91 -12.93
N ARG A 73 20.81 -2.61 -12.62
CA ARG A 73 21.55 -1.58 -13.39
C ARG A 73 22.75 -1.04 -12.63
#